data_AF-A0A7C2NRK4-F1
#
_entry.id   AF-A0A7C2NRK4-F1
#
_cell.length_a   1.000
_cell.length_b   1.000
_cell.length_c   1.000
_cell.angle_alpha   90.00
_cell.angle_beta   90.00
_cell.angle_gamma   90.00
#
_symmetry.space_group_name_H-M   'P 1'
#
loop_
_entity.id
_entity.type
_entity.pdbx_description
1 polymer ?
#
loop_
_entity_poly.entity_id
_entity_poly.type
_entity_poly.pdbx_seq_one_letter_code
_entity_poly.pdbx_strand_id
1 'polypeptide(L)'
;VYCALSVYILIKLTYFVINNFEFTDDNSKKKKKKIISIELGESQKMIISITTGWMIGLSKTFWFQSTSVEVYSLHLLLLSFILLFTVKAYFTGDIKYWYSTAVFLALGFSNHMTTILIIPGIAFLFFHKNGFNKSAFIIVLKMLLIFTPILVLLYLYLPIRASQDPVLNWGNPVDWERFFRHVSGKQYQVWIFSSIEAAKKQFEYFISTLPSELAYVGLIVSLIGIPYLYRFSKIIFSFFIINFAATLLYSINYDIADIDSYFLLAYISLIFLSIGILIYFIKRISTKYIFSLLLVPVIMLSFNYSKVDQSRIYAFEDYTKTVLDLSENGSIIFSYMWDYLIAPSYYFQYVERYRDDVNIIDKELLRRSWYFVQLEKNMPEVIANVKPEIVSFIKALQPFERDEPFDPNFLERNYRALMTALVEKNINERDFYITPELFQNEMQRGEFQLPQGFSLVPMELFFKVVNTPSEYVKADPTLVNIRFSENPGHYESTIRRFIANMMVYRIAYEIQFNEIEKAKNIYLKLINDYPEQRIPQSIVEQMSQLL
;
A
#
# COMPACT_ATOMS: atom_id res chain seq x y z
N VAL A 1 6.64 6.34 14.42
CA VAL A 1 7.04 7.72 14.86
C VAL A 1 6.31 8.81 14.10
N TYR A 2 6.34 8.83 12.76
CA TYR A 2 5.76 9.93 11.97
C TYR A 2 4.26 10.17 12.19
N CYS A 3 3.44 9.13 12.34
CA CYS A 3 2.01 9.29 12.66
C CYS A 3 1.77 10.00 14.00
N ALA A 4 2.56 9.69 15.03
CA ALA A 4 2.45 10.36 16.33
C ALA A 4 2.84 11.85 16.26
N LEU A 5 3.92 12.17 15.52
CA LEU A 5 4.31 13.55 15.24
C LEU A 5 3.24 14.29 14.43
N SER A 6 2.65 13.62 13.43
CA SER A 6 1.54 14.14 12.64
C SER A 6 0.35 14.53 13.53
N VAL A 7 -0.10 13.64 14.43
CA VAL A 7 -1.15 13.94 15.42
C VAL A 7 -0.79 15.16 16.26
N TYR A 8 0.45 15.26 16.76
CA TYR A 8 0.89 16.43 17.52
C TYR A 8 0.81 17.74 16.71
N ILE A 9 1.24 17.72 15.45
CA ILE A 9 1.15 18.88 14.55
C ILE A 9 -0.31 19.24 14.27
N LEU A 10 -1.20 18.26 14.11
CA LEU A 10 -2.63 18.49 13.91
C LEU A 10 -3.32 19.04 15.16
N ILE A 11 -2.91 18.63 16.37
CA ILE A 11 -3.35 19.26 17.63
C ILE A 11 -2.93 20.74 17.64
N LYS A 12 -1.69 21.05 17.26
CA LYS A 12 -1.20 22.44 17.17
C LYS A 12 -1.95 23.25 16.13
N LEU A 13 -2.28 22.65 14.99
CA LEU A 13 -3.10 23.27 13.95
C LEU A 13 -4.50 23.59 14.49
N THR A 14 -5.17 22.63 15.12
CA THR A 14 -6.50 22.85 15.71
C THR A 14 -6.48 23.97 16.76
N TYR A 15 -5.49 23.95 17.67
CA TYR A 15 -5.33 25.01 18.67
C TYR A 15 -5.13 26.39 18.02
N PHE A 16 -4.30 26.45 16.98
CA PHE A 16 -4.06 27.68 16.24
C PHE A 16 -5.31 28.19 15.52
N VAL A 17 -6.08 27.30 14.89
CA VAL A 17 -7.36 27.63 14.25
C VAL A 17 -8.35 28.22 15.25
N ILE A 18 -8.51 27.57 16.42
CA ILE A 18 -9.44 28.02 17.46
C ILE A 18 -9.08 29.41 17.98
N ASN A 19 -7.79 29.70 18.15
CA ASN A 19 -7.31 31.00 18.61
C ASN A 19 -7.56 32.15 17.62
N ASN A 20 -7.77 31.84 16.35
CA ASN A 20 -7.98 32.84 15.29
C ASN A 20 -9.41 32.82 14.74
N PHE A 21 -10.36 32.15 15.41
CA PHE A 21 -11.77 32.21 15.01
C PHE A 21 -12.40 33.57 15.36
N GLU A 22 -12.93 34.22 14.33
CA GLU A 22 -13.69 35.47 14.40
C GLU A 22 -15.13 35.20 13.94
N PHE A 23 -16.14 35.51 14.76
CA PHE A 23 -17.54 35.41 14.35
C PHE A 23 -18.07 36.73 13.81
N THR A 24 -18.91 36.65 12.78
CA THR A 24 -19.85 37.73 12.45
C THR A 24 -21.21 37.44 13.08
N ASP A 25 -21.69 38.33 13.96
CA ASP A 25 -23.06 38.23 14.48
C ASP A 25 -24.09 38.56 13.39
N ASP A 26 -24.69 37.53 12.79
CA ASP A 26 -25.73 37.68 11.76
C ASP A 26 -27.10 38.09 12.34
N ASN A 27 -27.29 38.09 13.67
CA ASN A 27 -28.54 38.50 14.33
C ASN A 27 -28.58 39.97 14.76
N SER A 28 -27.51 40.73 14.54
CA SER A 28 -27.47 42.15 14.89
C SER A 28 -28.26 42.98 13.86
N LYS A 29 -29.37 43.60 14.27
CA LYS A 29 -30.16 44.57 13.47
C LYS A 29 -29.40 45.86 13.12
N LYS A 30 -28.09 45.97 13.40
CA LYS A 30 -27.27 47.16 13.15
C LYS A 30 -26.48 46.98 11.85
N LYS A 31 -26.41 48.04 11.03
CA LYS A 31 -25.71 48.13 9.71
C LYS A 31 -24.21 47.76 9.71
N LYS A 32 -23.59 47.47 10.86
CA LYS A 32 -22.21 46.97 10.97
C LYS A 32 -22.21 45.64 11.71
N LYS A 33 -21.90 44.54 11.02
CA LYS A 33 -21.68 43.22 11.62
C LYS A 33 -20.58 43.34 12.67
N LYS A 34 -20.90 43.08 13.94
CA LYS A 34 -19.93 43.10 15.04
C LYS A 34 -19.12 41.81 14.99
N ILE A 35 -17.80 41.93 14.89
CA ILE A 35 -16.89 40.79 14.99
C ILE A 35 -16.75 40.45 16.48
N ILE A 36 -17.10 39.22 16.87
CA ILE A 36 -17.00 38.73 18.24
C ILE A 36 -16.00 37.57 18.25
N SER A 37 -14.97 37.65 19.09
CA SER A 37 -14.04 36.54 19.29
C SER A 37 -14.68 35.43 20.12
N ILE A 38 -14.26 34.20 19.88
CA ILE A 38 -14.68 33.08 20.72
C ILE A 38 -13.95 33.20 22.07
N GLU A 39 -14.65 33.61 23.11
CA GLU A 39 -14.17 33.46 24.50
C GLU A 39 -14.21 31.96 24.87
N LEU A 40 -13.04 31.31 24.85
CA LEU A 40 -12.78 29.99 25.40
C LEU A 40 -11.60 30.09 26.36
N GLY A 41 -11.68 29.44 27.50
CA GLY A 41 -10.54 29.27 28.40
C GLY A 41 -9.47 28.37 27.78
N GLU A 42 -8.22 28.51 28.22
CA GLU A 42 -7.09 27.73 27.69
C GLU A 42 -7.31 26.21 27.78
N SER A 43 -7.84 25.72 28.90
CA SER A 43 -8.16 24.29 29.05
C SER A 43 -9.20 23.81 28.03
N GLN A 44 -10.18 24.65 27.67
CA GLN A 44 -11.18 24.29 26.67
C GLN A 44 -10.56 24.18 25.28
N LYS A 45 -9.74 25.16 24.89
CA LYS A 45 -9.02 25.13 23.60
C LYS A 45 -8.12 23.90 23.50
N MET A 46 -7.40 23.58 24.57
CA MET A 46 -6.50 22.42 24.63
C MET A 46 -7.28 21.12 24.48
N ILE A 47 -8.39 20.95 25.20
CA ILE A 47 -9.22 19.74 25.11
C ILE A 47 -9.82 19.54 23.73
N ILE A 48 -10.40 20.59 23.11
CA ILE A 48 -10.91 20.47 21.73
C ILE A 48 -9.80 20.04 20.78
N SER A 49 -8.62 20.65 20.93
CA SER A 49 -7.47 20.37 20.07
C SER A 49 -6.98 18.92 20.21
N ILE A 50 -6.88 18.43 21.44
CA ILE A 50 -6.52 17.04 21.74
C ILE A 50 -7.59 16.09 21.20
N THR A 51 -8.88 16.36 21.47
CA THR A 51 -9.99 15.55 20.97
C THR A 51 -9.94 15.44 19.45
N THR A 52 -9.83 16.55 18.71
CA THR A 52 -9.75 16.52 17.25
C THR A 52 -8.51 15.77 16.75
N GLY A 53 -7.33 16.03 17.32
CA GLY A 53 -6.11 15.33 16.92
C GLY A 53 -6.16 13.83 17.19
N TRP A 54 -6.72 13.41 18.32
CA TRP A 54 -6.92 12.00 18.65
C TRP A 54 -7.98 11.34 17.78
N MET A 55 -9.07 12.02 17.45
CA MET A 55 -10.05 11.50 16.49
C MET A 55 -9.39 11.22 15.14
N ILE A 56 -8.51 12.11 14.65
CA ILE A 56 -7.74 11.88 13.42
C ILE A 56 -6.78 10.70 13.60
N GLY A 57 -5.99 10.70 14.67
CA GLY A 57 -4.98 9.68 14.92
C GLY A 57 -5.55 8.27 15.12
N LEU A 58 -6.80 8.18 15.59
CA LEU A 58 -7.51 6.94 15.90
C LEU A 58 -8.57 6.58 14.83
N SER A 59 -8.59 7.29 13.70
CA SER A 59 -9.27 6.78 12.51
C SER A 59 -8.57 5.49 12.05
N LYS A 60 -9.33 4.51 11.56
CA LYS A 60 -8.82 3.17 11.24
C LYS A 60 -7.61 3.27 10.30
N THR A 61 -7.74 3.98 9.19
CA THR A 61 -6.69 4.05 8.16
C THR A 61 -5.49 4.87 8.62
N PHE A 62 -5.68 6.02 9.29
CA PHE A 62 -4.54 6.80 9.81
C PHE A 62 -3.73 5.98 10.82
N TRP A 63 -4.40 5.27 11.72
CA TRP A 63 -3.75 4.45 12.73
C TRP A 63 -3.04 3.24 12.10
N PHE A 64 -3.66 2.60 11.12
CA PHE A 64 -3.04 1.49 10.36
C PHE A 64 -1.72 1.89 9.70
N GLN A 65 -1.59 3.13 9.21
CA GLN A 65 -0.31 3.62 8.67
C GLN A 65 0.80 3.75 9.71
N SER A 66 0.51 3.62 11.01
CA SER A 66 1.55 3.57 12.05
C SER A 66 2.11 2.17 12.30
N THR A 67 1.41 1.13 11.83
CA THR A 67 1.78 -0.29 11.95
C THR A 67 2.22 -0.90 10.61
N SER A 68 2.03 -0.20 9.49
CA SER A 68 2.55 -0.58 8.16
C SER A 68 3.91 0.09 7.86
N VAL A 69 4.78 -0.62 7.13
CA VAL A 69 6.06 -0.11 6.61
C VAL A 69 5.83 0.47 5.21
N GLU A 70 5.06 1.55 5.16
CA GLU A 70 4.69 2.24 3.92
C GLU A 70 5.02 3.74 3.95
N VAL A 71 5.00 4.36 2.77
CA VAL A 71 5.32 5.78 2.55
C VAL A 71 4.33 6.76 3.20
N TYR A 72 3.14 6.28 3.58
CA TYR A 72 2.05 7.14 4.05
C TYR A 72 2.29 7.71 5.45
N SER A 73 3.05 7.02 6.32
CA SER A 73 3.35 7.54 7.66
C SER A 73 4.14 8.86 7.60
N LEU A 74 5.16 8.94 6.74
CA LEU A 74 5.91 10.16 6.46
C LEU A 74 5.06 11.16 5.67
N HIS A 75 4.27 10.69 4.71
CA HIS A 75 3.34 11.54 3.96
C HIS A 75 2.39 12.32 4.88
N LEU A 76 1.81 11.66 5.88
CA LEU A 76 0.91 12.26 6.87
C LEU A 76 1.58 13.37 7.66
N LEU A 77 2.85 13.19 8.05
CA LEU A 77 3.62 14.23 8.73
C LEU A 77 3.84 15.44 7.82
N LEU A 78 4.25 15.22 6.57
CA LEU A 78 4.47 16.27 5.59
C LEU A 78 3.17 17.03 5.29
N LEU A 79 2.05 16.32 5.06
CA LEU A 79 0.72 16.91 4.90
C LEU A 79 0.31 17.74 6.11
N SER A 80 0.58 17.27 7.33
CA SER A 80 0.24 18.00 8.56
C SER A 80 1.03 19.31 8.67
N PHE A 81 2.31 19.33 8.29
CA PHE A 81 3.07 20.57 8.20
C PHE A 81 2.56 21.50 7.10
N ILE A 82 2.21 20.97 5.93
CA ILE A 82 1.61 21.76 4.85
C ILE A 82 0.32 22.44 5.34
N LEU A 83 -0.58 21.69 5.98
CA LEU A 83 -1.81 22.23 6.57
C LEU A 83 -1.50 23.32 7.62
N LEU A 84 -0.61 23.03 8.57
CA LEU A 84 -0.23 23.97 9.64
C LEU A 84 0.33 25.28 9.09
N PHE A 85 1.31 25.22 8.19
CA PHE A 85 1.96 26.42 7.67
C PHE A 85 1.07 27.20 6.72
N THR A 86 0.24 26.55 5.91
CA THR A 86 -0.75 27.23 5.06
C THR A 86 -1.74 28.01 5.90
N VAL A 87 -2.27 27.41 6.97
CA VAL A 87 -3.21 28.08 7.86
C VAL A 87 -2.54 29.19 8.66
N LYS A 88 -1.29 29.00 9.12
CA LYS A 88 -0.50 30.08 9.76
C LYS A 88 -0.26 31.26 8.82
N ALA A 89 0.11 30.98 7.57
CA ALA A 89 0.33 32.02 6.55
C ALA A 89 -0.94 32.83 6.32
N TYR A 90 -2.09 32.16 6.24
CA TYR A 90 -3.39 32.80 6.08
C TYR A 90 -3.71 33.78 7.23
N PHE A 91 -3.67 33.30 8.47
CA PHE A 91 -4.10 34.12 9.62
C PHE A 91 -3.08 35.21 9.96
N THR A 92 -1.79 34.89 10.01
CA THR A 92 -0.76 35.88 10.40
C THR A 92 -0.42 36.87 9.28
N GLY A 93 -0.63 36.50 8.01
CA GLY A 93 -0.11 37.26 6.87
C GLY A 93 1.41 37.25 6.73
N ASP A 94 2.13 36.50 7.57
CA ASP A 94 3.58 36.41 7.53
C ASP A 94 4.03 35.50 6.37
N ILE A 95 4.74 36.12 5.43
CA ILE A 95 5.20 35.50 4.19
C ILE A 95 6.09 34.26 4.42
N LYS A 96 6.80 34.19 5.55
CA LYS A 96 7.70 33.06 5.85
C LYS A 96 6.95 31.72 5.93
N TYR A 97 5.67 31.76 6.28
CA TYR A 97 4.85 30.55 6.36
C TYR A 97 4.41 30.09 4.96
N TRP A 98 4.21 30.99 3.99
CA TRP A 98 4.03 30.60 2.59
C TRP A 98 5.29 29.93 2.03
N TYR A 99 6.48 30.43 2.39
CA TYR A 99 7.74 29.79 2.03
C TYR A 99 7.91 28.43 2.72
N SER A 100 7.50 28.32 3.99
CA SER A 100 7.48 27.03 4.70
C SER A 100 6.54 26.04 4.01
N THR A 101 5.33 26.47 3.61
CA THR A 101 4.42 25.64 2.79
C THR A 101 5.10 25.17 1.51
N ALA A 102 5.85 26.02 0.80
CA ALA A 102 6.57 25.64 -0.41
C ALA A 102 7.65 24.57 -0.16
N VAL A 103 8.41 24.69 0.93
CA VAL A 103 9.40 23.67 1.34
C VAL A 103 8.71 22.33 1.59
N PHE A 104 7.66 22.30 2.41
CA PHE A 104 6.98 21.04 2.72
C PHE A 104 6.19 20.47 1.54
N LEU A 105 5.72 21.29 0.61
CA LEU A 105 5.19 20.81 -0.68
C LEU A 105 6.27 20.06 -1.46
N ALA A 106 7.49 20.61 -1.58
CA ALA A 106 8.57 19.93 -2.31
C ALA A 106 8.93 18.58 -1.68
N LEU A 107 9.01 18.54 -0.34
CA LEU A 107 9.21 17.29 0.40
C LEU A 107 8.03 16.32 0.20
N GLY A 108 6.79 16.83 0.23
CA GLY A 108 5.58 16.05 0.02
C GLY A 108 5.55 15.39 -1.37
N PHE A 109 5.79 16.16 -2.43
CA PHE A 109 5.87 15.65 -3.81
C PHE A 109 7.03 14.69 -4.02
N SER A 110 8.10 14.79 -3.23
CA SER A 110 9.20 13.83 -3.26
C SER A 110 8.89 12.53 -2.52
N ASN A 111 7.88 12.52 -1.65
CA ASN A 111 7.44 11.34 -0.91
C ASN A 111 6.23 10.65 -1.56
N HIS A 112 5.16 11.39 -1.88
CA HIS A 112 3.95 10.83 -2.48
C HIS A 112 3.16 11.86 -3.31
N MET A 113 2.67 11.45 -4.48
CA MET A 113 2.06 12.34 -5.47
C MET A 113 0.68 12.87 -5.05
N THR A 114 -0.03 12.20 -4.14
CA THR A 114 -1.30 12.72 -3.56
C THR A 114 -1.12 14.03 -2.78
N THR A 115 0.13 14.49 -2.57
CA THR A 115 0.41 15.87 -2.17
C THR A 115 -0.29 16.89 -3.07
N ILE A 116 -0.48 16.59 -4.37
CA ILE A 116 -1.18 17.47 -5.29
C ILE A 116 -2.63 17.79 -4.85
N LEU A 117 -3.26 16.90 -4.09
CA LEU A 117 -4.67 17.01 -3.70
C LEU A 117 -4.96 18.15 -2.72
N ILE A 118 -3.93 18.65 -2.02
CA ILE A 118 -4.05 19.80 -1.11
C ILE A 118 -3.87 21.16 -1.83
N ILE A 119 -3.35 21.14 -3.06
CA ILE A 119 -3.06 22.37 -3.83
C ILE A 119 -4.31 23.23 -4.06
N PRO A 120 -5.50 22.69 -4.41
CA PRO A 120 -6.71 23.49 -4.53
C PRO A 120 -7.07 24.25 -3.25
N GLY A 121 -6.93 23.61 -2.07
CA GLY A 121 -7.18 24.26 -0.78
C GLY A 121 -6.14 25.34 -0.47
N ILE A 122 -4.86 25.08 -0.76
CA ILE A 122 -3.78 26.07 -0.60
C ILE A 122 -4.04 27.28 -1.49
N ALA A 123 -4.36 27.07 -2.77
CA ALA A 123 -4.66 28.13 -3.72
C ALA A 123 -5.85 28.96 -3.25
N PHE A 124 -6.92 28.31 -2.77
CA PHE A 124 -8.08 29.00 -2.20
C PHE A 124 -7.69 29.93 -1.05
N LEU A 125 -6.98 29.45 -0.03
CA LEU A 125 -6.55 30.30 1.09
C LEU A 125 -5.57 31.39 0.64
N PHE A 126 -4.63 31.05 -0.24
CA PHE A 126 -3.63 31.98 -0.75
C PHE A 126 -4.26 33.16 -1.48
N PHE A 127 -5.11 32.90 -2.46
CA PHE A 127 -5.74 33.95 -3.26
C PHE A 127 -6.86 34.67 -2.50
N HIS A 128 -7.53 34.01 -1.55
CA HIS A 128 -8.42 34.72 -0.63
C HIS A 128 -7.66 35.74 0.22
N LYS A 129 -6.46 35.42 0.70
CA LYS A 129 -5.66 36.33 1.55
C LYS A 129 -4.98 37.44 0.75
N ASN A 130 -4.36 37.09 -0.38
CA ASN A 130 -3.46 37.98 -1.11
C ASN A 130 -4.11 38.62 -2.34
N GLY A 131 -5.28 38.15 -2.78
CA GLY A 131 -5.96 38.56 -4.00
C GLY A 131 -5.29 38.05 -5.28
N PHE A 132 -5.93 38.34 -6.42
CA PHE A 132 -5.40 38.05 -7.76
C PHE A 132 -4.70 39.28 -8.34
N ASN A 133 -3.49 39.58 -7.85
CA ASN A 133 -2.72 40.75 -8.27
C ASN A 133 -1.23 40.42 -8.43
N LYS A 134 -0.47 41.37 -9.02
CA LYS A 134 0.96 41.21 -9.29
C LYS A 134 1.78 40.84 -8.04
N SER A 135 1.47 41.42 -6.88
CA SER A 135 2.17 41.13 -5.62
C SER A 135 1.97 39.69 -5.17
N ALA A 136 0.76 39.16 -5.30
CA ALA A 136 0.46 37.75 -5.01
C ALA A 136 1.22 36.80 -5.96
N PHE A 137 1.26 37.09 -7.26
CA PHE A 137 2.03 36.28 -8.20
C PHE A 137 3.55 36.34 -7.97
N ILE A 138 4.09 37.46 -7.47
CA ILE A 138 5.50 37.55 -7.04
C ILE A 138 5.76 36.60 -5.86
N ILE A 139 4.81 36.47 -4.93
CA ILE A 139 4.93 35.51 -3.82
C ILE A 139 4.92 34.07 -4.36
N VAL A 140 4.00 33.75 -5.28
CA VAL A 140 3.95 32.42 -5.94
C VAL A 140 5.28 32.13 -6.64
N LEU A 141 5.82 33.09 -7.38
CA LEU A 141 7.12 32.92 -8.04
C LEU A 141 8.24 32.64 -7.02
N LYS A 142 8.28 33.36 -5.89
CA LYS A 142 9.25 33.09 -4.81
C LYS A 142 9.04 31.72 -4.17
N MET A 143 7.79 31.28 -3.98
CA MET A 143 7.50 29.92 -3.52
C MET A 143 8.01 28.87 -4.51
N LEU A 144 7.79 29.07 -5.82
CA LEU A 144 8.31 28.19 -6.86
C LEU A 144 9.84 28.16 -6.89
N LEU A 145 10.50 29.30 -6.70
CA LEU A 145 11.96 29.37 -6.62
C LEU A 145 12.55 28.64 -5.40
N ILE A 146 11.77 28.45 -4.32
CA ILE A 146 12.16 27.62 -3.17
C ILE A 146 11.81 26.15 -3.41
N PHE A 147 10.61 25.90 -3.93
CA PHE A 147 10.07 24.56 -4.18
C PHE A 147 10.91 23.79 -5.20
N THR A 148 11.19 24.39 -6.36
CA THR A 148 11.79 23.68 -7.50
C THR A 148 13.20 23.15 -7.20
N PRO A 149 14.14 23.91 -6.61
CA PRO A 149 15.47 23.38 -6.30
C PRO A 149 15.43 22.20 -5.32
N ILE A 150 14.56 22.26 -4.29
CA ILE A 150 14.41 21.18 -3.32
C ILE A 150 13.86 19.92 -4.01
N LEU A 151 12.81 20.09 -4.83
CA LEU A 151 12.21 18.99 -5.59
C LEU A 151 13.23 18.35 -6.53
N VAL A 152 13.92 19.17 -7.34
CA VAL A 152 14.93 18.69 -8.31
C VAL A 152 16.05 17.95 -7.59
N LEU A 153 16.57 18.49 -6.48
CA LEU A 153 17.63 17.84 -5.71
C LEU A 153 17.21 16.44 -5.23
N LEU A 154 15.99 16.30 -4.71
CA LEU A 154 15.48 15.02 -4.22
C LEU A 154 15.17 14.05 -5.36
N TYR A 155 14.64 14.51 -6.48
CA TYR A 155 14.37 13.64 -7.63
C TYR A 155 15.65 13.19 -8.35
N LEU A 156 16.70 14.02 -8.39
CA LEU A 156 18.01 13.64 -8.93
C LEU A 156 18.68 12.51 -8.15
N TYR A 157 18.25 12.24 -6.91
CA TYR A 157 18.67 11.04 -6.18
C TYR A 157 18.43 9.75 -6.98
N LEU A 158 17.32 9.66 -7.72
CA LEU A 158 16.92 8.45 -8.45
C LEU A 158 17.97 8.04 -9.52
N PRO A 159 18.30 8.88 -10.52
CA PRO A 159 19.31 8.51 -11.52
C PRO A 159 20.72 8.38 -10.92
N ILE A 160 21.06 9.18 -9.92
CA ILE A 160 22.36 9.10 -9.25
C ILE A 160 22.50 7.75 -8.54
N ARG A 161 21.48 7.27 -7.85
CA ARG A 161 21.51 5.95 -7.20
C ARG A 161 21.38 4.81 -8.19
N ALA A 162 20.53 4.92 -9.20
CA ALA A 162 20.39 3.90 -10.22
C ALA A 162 21.72 3.64 -10.95
N SER A 163 22.55 4.67 -11.16
CA SER A 163 23.89 4.51 -11.77
C SER A 163 24.92 3.81 -10.88
N GLN A 164 24.65 3.66 -9.57
CA GLN A 164 25.48 2.89 -8.65
C GLN A 164 25.09 1.41 -8.62
N ASP A 165 24.14 0.99 -9.46
CA ASP A 165 23.63 -0.37 -9.56
C ASP A 165 23.21 -0.92 -8.18
N PRO A 166 22.11 -0.42 -7.57
CA PRO A 166 21.66 -0.92 -6.27
C PRO A 166 21.03 -2.32 -6.41
N VAL A 167 21.01 -3.09 -5.31
CA VAL A 167 20.43 -4.46 -5.28
C VAL A 167 18.95 -4.51 -5.70
N LEU A 168 18.20 -3.43 -5.43
CA LEU A 168 16.83 -3.21 -5.89
C LEU A 168 16.79 -1.91 -6.68
N ASN A 169 16.45 -1.98 -7.96
CA ASN A 169 16.47 -0.84 -8.88
C ASN A 169 15.19 -0.76 -9.73
N TRP A 170 14.05 -0.55 -9.05
CA TRP A 170 12.72 -0.61 -9.65
C TRP A 170 12.54 0.37 -10.82
N GLY A 171 12.34 -0.14 -12.04
CA GLY A 171 12.25 0.67 -13.25
C GLY A 171 13.60 1.16 -13.81
N ASN A 172 14.71 0.95 -13.07
CA ASN A 172 16.06 1.39 -13.40
C ASN A 172 16.14 2.82 -14.00
N PRO A 173 15.81 3.88 -13.23
CA PRO A 173 15.72 5.26 -13.71
C PRO A 173 17.10 5.93 -13.94
N VAL A 174 18.06 5.22 -14.55
CA VAL A 174 19.45 5.66 -14.75
C VAL A 174 19.62 6.70 -15.85
N ASP A 175 18.75 6.69 -16.86
CA ASP A 175 18.74 7.63 -17.98
C ASP A 175 17.44 8.47 -17.98
N TRP A 176 17.39 9.50 -18.82
CA TRP A 176 16.24 10.42 -18.86
C TRP A 176 14.94 9.73 -19.28
N GLU A 177 14.97 8.77 -20.21
CA GLU A 177 13.77 8.05 -20.67
C GLU A 177 13.16 7.28 -19.49
N ARG A 178 13.96 6.46 -18.80
CA ARG A 178 13.53 5.66 -17.66
C ARG A 178 13.20 6.50 -16.44
N PHE A 179 13.95 7.58 -16.20
CA PHE A 179 13.66 8.55 -15.15
C PHE A 179 12.26 9.16 -15.32
N PHE A 180 11.92 9.67 -16.51
CA PHE A 180 10.60 10.25 -16.74
C PHE A 180 9.48 9.21 -16.66
N ARG A 181 9.72 7.97 -17.12
CA ARG A 181 8.76 6.87 -16.96
C ARG A 181 8.49 6.54 -15.49
N HIS A 182 9.54 6.49 -14.68
CA HIS A 182 9.43 6.24 -13.25
C HIS A 182 8.69 7.37 -12.54
N VAL A 183 9.12 8.63 -12.74
CA VAL A 183 8.54 9.82 -12.10
C VAL A 183 7.08 10.04 -12.49
N SER A 184 6.72 9.79 -13.74
CA SER A 184 5.33 9.91 -14.22
C SER A 184 4.44 8.73 -13.80
N GLY A 185 5.01 7.69 -13.18
CA GLY A 185 4.30 6.46 -12.88
C GLY A 185 3.74 5.78 -14.12
N LYS A 186 4.44 5.84 -15.27
CA LYS A 186 3.96 5.38 -16.59
C LYS A 186 3.35 3.97 -16.54
N GLN A 187 3.95 3.06 -15.77
CA GLN A 187 3.47 1.69 -15.60
C GLN A 187 2.07 1.60 -14.94
N TYR A 188 1.69 2.60 -14.15
CA TYR A 188 0.50 2.59 -13.30
C TYR A 188 -0.64 3.47 -13.83
N GLN A 189 -0.38 4.25 -14.89
CA GLN A 189 -1.36 5.18 -15.48
C GLN A 189 -2.62 4.47 -16.00
N VAL A 190 -2.54 3.18 -16.33
CA VAL A 190 -3.67 2.37 -16.83
C VAL A 190 -4.82 2.23 -15.84
N TRP A 191 -4.57 2.43 -14.54
CA TRP A 191 -5.57 2.29 -13.48
C TRP A 191 -6.19 3.63 -13.05
N ILE A 192 -5.64 4.75 -13.50
CA ILE A 192 -6.10 6.09 -13.14
C ILE A 192 -7.07 6.58 -14.21
N PHE A 193 -8.26 7.02 -13.81
CA PHE A 193 -9.37 7.38 -14.69
C PHE A 193 -9.76 6.25 -15.66
N SER A 194 -9.73 5.00 -15.18
CA SER A 194 -9.98 3.80 -15.99
C SER A 194 -11.41 3.73 -16.55
N SER A 195 -12.43 4.03 -15.73
CA SER A 195 -13.84 4.09 -16.16
C SER A 195 -14.76 4.79 -15.16
N ILE A 196 -15.97 5.14 -15.60
CA ILE A 196 -17.03 5.68 -14.72
C ILE A 196 -17.52 4.60 -13.74
N GLU A 197 -17.57 3.35 -14.18
CA GLU A 197 -17.95 2.20 -13.36
C GLU A 197 -16.95 1.98 -12.21
N ALA A 198 -15.65 2.07 -12.50
CA ALA A 198 -14.61 2.01 -11.48
C ALA A 198 -14.76 3.17 -10.48
N ALA A 199 -15.02 4.39 -10.96
CA ALA A 199 -15.26 5.55 -10.10
C ALA A 199 -16.48 5.36 -9.18
N LYS A 200 -17.57 4.82 -9.71
CA LYS A 200 -18.78 4.51 -8.93
C LYS A 200 -18.49 3.44 -7.87
N LYS A 201 -17.81 2.36 -8.24
CA LYS A 201 -17.41 1.28 -7.31
C LYS A 201 -16.59 1.84 -6.14
N GLN A 202 -15.56 2.64 -6.42
CA GLN A 202 -14.72 3.22 -5.36
C GLN A 202 -15.47 4.24 -4.51
N PHE A 203 -16.40 5.00 -5.09
CA PHE A 203 -17.26 5.90 -4.32
C PHE A 203 -18.19 5.14 -3.37
N GLU A 204 -18.84 4.06 -3.84
CA GLU A 204 -19.68 3.19 -3.01
C GLU A 204 -18.87 2.52 -1.90
N TYR A 205 -17.65 2.06 -2.22
CA TYR A 205 -16.70 1.55 -1.24
C TYR A 205 -16.34 2.60 -0.18
N PHE A 206 -16.00 3.83 -0.58
CA PHE A 206 -15.71 4.92 0.35
C PHE A 206 -16.90 5.19 1.29
N ILE A 207 -18.11 5.33 0.75
CA ILE A 207 -19.31 5.62 1.55
C ILE A 207 -19.65 4.47 2.51
N SER A 208 -19.53 3.22 2.06
CA SER A 208 -19.84 2.05 2.89
C SER A 208 -18.83 1.80 4.01
N THR A 209 -17.56 2.15 3.80
CA THR A 209 -16.50 1.99 4.80
C THR A 209 -16.38 3.16 5.77
N LEU A 210 -16.81 4.36 5.37
CA LEU A 210 -16.68 5.60 6.16
C LEU A 210 -17.23 5.51 7.60
N PRO A 211 -18.38 4.87 7.89
CA PRO A 211 -18.84 4.70 9.26
C PRO A 211 -17.87 3.85 10.10
N SER A 212 -17.36 2.75 9.53
CA SER A 212 -16.40 1.88 10.21
C SER A 212 -15.04 2.56 10.40
N GLU A 213 -14.59 3.36 9.42
CA GLU A 213 -13.36 4.16 9.47
C GLU A 213 -13.33 5.09 10.69
N LEU A 214 -14.46 5.76 10.97
CA LEU A 214 -14.61 6.74 12.05
C LEU A 214 -15.40 6.21 13.27
N ALA A 215 -15.52 4.89 13.40
CA ALA A 215 -16.23 4.21 14.49
C ALA A 215 -17.67 4.69 14.75
N TYR A 216 -18.39 5.11 13.70
CA TYR A 216 -19.72 5.74 13.70
C TYR A 216 -19.81 7.06 14.48
N VAL A 217 -19.37 7.09 15.74
CA VAL A 217 -19.37 8.27 16.61
C VAL A 217 -18.53 9.41 16.04
N GLY A 218 -17.36 9.10 15.49
CA GLY A 218 -16.48 10.10 14.88
C GLY A 218 -17.12 10.70 13.62
N LEU A 219 -17.81 9.88 12.82
CA LEU A 219 -18.56 10.34 11.65
C LEU A 219 -19.71 11.25 12.06
N ILE A 220 -20.54 10.85 13.03
CA ILE A 220 -21.68 11.65 13.52
C ILE A 220 -21.20 13.01 14.03
N VAL A 221 -20.16 13.02 14.86
CA VAL A 221 -19.59 14.26 15.42
C VAL A 221 -19.04 15.16 14.29
N SER A 222 -18.38 14.58 13.29
CA SER A 222 -17.85 15.33 12.14
C SER A 222 -18.96 15.94 11.28
N LEU A 223 -20.01 15.18 10.97
CA LEU A 223 -21.15 15.64 10.18
C LEU A 223 -21.98 16.71 10.90
N ILE A 224 -22.23 16.54 12.20
CA ILE A 224 -22.92 17.56 13.01
C ILE A 224 -22.07 18.83 13.10
N GLY A 225 -20.73 18.71 13.07
CA GLY A 225 -19.81 19.85 13.10
C GLY A 225 -19.89 20.79 11.90
N ILE A 226 -20.28 20.29 10.72
CA ILE A 226 -20.40 21.03 9.45
C ILE A 226 -21.12 22.38 9.60
N PRO A 227 -22.41 22.44 10.02
CA PRO A 227 -23.14 23.69 10.12
C PRO A 227 -22.54 24.65 11.17
N TYR A 228 -21.92 24.14 12.23
CA TYR A 228 -21.30 24.98 13.25
C TYR A 228 -19.99 25.58 12.75
N LEU A 229 -19.12 24.78 12.13
CA LEU A 229 -17.85 25.29 11.59
C LEU A 229 -18.11 26.31 10.48
N TYR A 230 -19.09 26.07 9.61
CA TYR A 230 -19.50 27.04 8.58
C TYR A 230 -19.92 28.39 9.19
N ARG A 231 -20.66 28.36 10.30
CA ARG A 231 -21.07 29.58 11.03
C ARG A 231 -19.90 30.28 11.71
N PHE A 232 -18.92 29.52 12.19
CA PHE A 232 -17.78 30.07 12.95
C PHE A 232 -16.71 30.63 12.02
N SER A 233 -16.42 29.95 10.91
CA SER A 233 -15.48 30.41 9.89
C SER A 233 -15.79 29.78 8.54
N LYS A 234 -16.43 30.54 7.66
CA LYS A 234 -16.70 30.11 6.27
C LYS A 234 -15.42 29.78 5.51
N ILE A 235 -14.34 30.51 5.78
CA ILE A 235 -13.05 30.31 5.11
C ILE A 235 -12.42 28.98 5.51
N ILE A 236 -12.32 28.69 6.81
CA ILE A 236 -11.74 27.43 7.29
C ILE A 236 -12.61 26.24 6.91
N PHE A 237 -13.94 26.41 6.96
CA PHE A 237 -14.87 25.44 6.42
C PHE A 237 -14.60 25.15 4.93
N SER A 238 -14.54 26.18 4.08
CA SER A 238 -14.31 26.02 2.65
C SER A 238 -12.95 25.38 2.36
N PHE A 239 -11.90 25.71 3.11
CA PHE A 239 -10.59 25.09 2.97
C PHE A 239 -10.64 23.57 3.15
N PHE A 240 -11.24 23.08 4.24
CA PHE A 240 -11.34 21.64 4.48
C PHE A 240 -12.32 20.95 3.54
N ILE A 241 -13.42 21.59 3.15
CA ILE A 241 -14.33 21.02 2.15
C ILE A 241 -13.68 20.90 0.77
N ILE A 242 -12.88 21.89 0.35
CA ILE A 242 -12.12 21.83 -0.91
C ILE A 242 -11.13 20.67 -0.87
N ASN A 243 -10.38 20.51 0.23
CA ASN A 243 -9.43 19.40 0.37
C ASN A 243 -10.14 18.04 0.39
N PHE A 244 -11.27 17.93 1.09
CA PHE A 244 -12.11 16.73 1.10
C PHE A 244 -12.59 16.39 -0.33
N ALA A 245 -13.17 17.36 -1.03
CA ALA A 245 -13.71 17.16 -2.37
C ALA A 245 -12.61 16.83 -3.39
N ALA A 246 -11.49 17.56 -3.38
CA ALA A 246 -10.37 17.29 -4.28
C ALA A 246 -9.80 15.88 -4.06
N THR A 247 -9.65 15.47 -2.80
CA THR A 247 -9.16 14.14 -2.46
C THR A 247 -10.12 13.05 -2.89
N LEU A 248 -11.41 13.20 -2.58
CA LEU A 248 -12.45 12.23 -2.94
C LEU A 248 -12.57 12.09 -4.46
N LEU A 249 -12.65 13.21 -5.19
CA LEU A 249 -12.78 13.21 -6.65
C LEU A 249 -11.61 12.53 -7.34
N TYR A 250 -10.38 12.72 -6.85
CA TYR A 250 -9.23 12.04 -7.41
C TYR A 250 -9.23 10.55 -7.07
N SER A 251 -9.39 10.22 -5.78
CA SER A 251 -9.17 8.86 -5.29
C SER A 251 -10.22 7.86 -5.78
N ILE A 252 -11.47 8.29 -5.99
CA ILE A 252 -12.47 7.40 -6.58
C ILE A 252 -12.10 7.00 -8.01
N ASN A 253 -11.36 7.82 -8.74
CA ASN A 253 -10.93 7.52 -10.10
C ASN A 253 -9.69 6.61 -10.17
N TYR A 254 -9.26 6.00 -9.07
CA TYR A 254 -8.13 5.09 -9.05
C TYR A 254 -8.57 3.67 -8.65
N ASP A 255 -8.49 2.71 -9.59
CA ASP A 255 -8.93 1.33 -9.36
C ASP A 255 -7.79 0.44 -8.89
N ILE A 256 -7.50 0.52 -7.58
CA ILE A 256 -6.52 -0.32 -6.87
C ILE A 256 -7.16 -0.97 -5.65
N ALA A 257 -6.55 -2.05 -5.16
CA ALA A 257 -7.07 -2.83 -4.02
C ALA A 257 -6.90 -2.12 -2.67
N ASP A 258 -5.80 -1.39 -2.50
CA ASP A 258 -5.35 -0.70 -1.28
C ASP A 258 -5.68 0.80 -1.28
N ILE A 259 -6.87 1.16 -1.77
CA ILE A 259 -7.27 2.56 -1.99
C ILE A 259 -7.44 3.38 -0.69
N ASP A 260 -7.62 2.74 0.47
CA ASP A 260 -7.89 3.41 1.76
C ASP A 260 -6.89 4.55 2.05
N SER A 261 -5.59 4.33 1.80
CA SER A 261 -4.52 5.31 2.04
C SER A 261 -4.64 6.58 1.18
N TYR A 262 -5.28 6.51 0.01
CA TYR A 262 -5.50 7.66 -0.85
C TYR A 262 -6.57 8.61 -0.29
N PHE A 263 -7.45 8.11 0.59
CA PHE A 263 -8.49 8.91 1.24
C PHE A 263 -8.01 9.62 2.52
N LEU A 264 -6.75 9.48 2.95
CA LEU A 264 -6.23 10.06 4.20
C LEU A 264 -6.52 11.56 4.36
N LEU A 265 -6.28 12.37 3.31
CA LEU A 265 -6.57 13.82 3.36
C LEU A 265 -8.09 14.10 3.46
N ALA A 266 -8.93 13.24 2.89
CA ALA A 266 -10.39 13.34 3.04
C ALA A 266 -10.82 13.02 4.48
N TYR A 267 -10.30 11.94 5.09
CA TYR A 267 -10.61 11.60 6.48
C TYR A 267 -10.16 12.70 7.45
N ILE A 268 -8.93 13.21 7.29
CA ILE A 268 -8.43 14.35 8.05
C ILE A 268 -9.38 15.54 7.90
N SER A 269 -9.69 15.93 6.66
CA SER A 269 -10.53 17.10 6.38
C SER A 269 -11.95 16.97 6.95
N LEU A 270 -12.55 15.78 6.87
CA LEU A 270 -13.86 15.50 7.43
C LEU A 270 -13.85 15.62 8.96
N ILE A 271 -12.86 15.04 9.64
CA ILE A 271 -12.74 15.12 11.10
C ILE A 271 -12.49 16.56 11.55
N PHE A 272 -11.75 17.38 10.79
CA PHE A 272 -11.59 18.80 11.09
C PHE A 272 -12.91 19.57 11.14
N LEU A 273 -13.96 19.13 10.43
CA LEU A 273 -15.29 19.74 10.49
C LEU A 273 -15.92 19.59 11.89
N SER A 274 -15.51 18.58 12.68
CA SER A 274 -15.99 18.37 14.06
C SER A 274 -15.71 19.54 15.01
N ILE A 275 -14.67 20.35 14.74
CA ILE A 275 -14.28 21.48 15.61
C ILE A 275 -15.48 22.39 15.91
N GLY A 276 -16.36 22.59 14.93
CA GLY A 276 -17.58 23.38 15.10
C GLY A 276 -18.49 22.86 16.22
N ILE A 277 -18.82 21.57 16.23
CA ILE A 277 -19.68 21.01 17.27
C ILE A 277 -18.95 20.93 18.61
N LEU A 278 -17.64 20.66 18.61
CA LEU A 278 -16.86 20.58 19.85
C LEU A 278 -16.81 21.93 20.58
N ILE A 279 -16.61 23.03 19.85
CA ILE A 279 -16.68 24.40 20.40
C ILE A 279 -18.10 24.73 20.89
N TYR A 280 -19.12 24.35 20.13
CA TYR A 280 -20.51 24.62 20.52
C TYR A 280 -20.88 23.89 21.83
N PHE A 281 -20.49 22.62 21.94
CA PHE A 281 -20.77 21.78 23.10
C PHE A 281 -19.98 22.24 24.34
N ILE A 282 -18.68 22.50 24.20
CA ILE A 282 -17.82 22.84 25.34
C ILE A 282 -18.17 24.20 25.98
N LYS A 283 -18.82 25.11 25.23
CA LYS A 283 -19.37 26.37 25.76
C LYS A 283 -20.60 26.18 26.64
N ARG A 284 -21.26 25.03 26.57
CA ARG A 284 -22.54 24.75 27.27
C ARG A 284 -22.39 23.79 28.44
N ILE A 285 -21.23 23.16 28.58
CA ILE A 285 -20.93 22.29 29.71
C ILE A 285 -20.12 23.04 30.75
N SER A 286 -20.26 22.63 32.01
CA SER A 286 -19.38 23.12 33.09
C SER A 286 -17.93 22.73 32.79
N THR A 287 -16.99 23.58 33.19
CA THR A 287 -15.54 23.34 33.06
C THR A 287 -15.10 22.03 33.73
N LYS A 288 -15.83 21.55 34.75
CA LYS A 288 -15.61 20.25 35.39
C LYS A 288 -15.76 19.06 34.43
N TYR A 289 -16.58 19.19 33.39
CA TYR A 289 -16.91 18.10 32.47
C TYR A 289 -16.22 18.21 31.11
N ILE A 290 -15.23 19.11 30.93
CA ILE A 290 -14.56 19.29 29.63
C ILE A 290 -13.92 18.00 29.12
N PHE A 291 -13.42 17.14 30.00
CA PHE A 291 -12.84 15.86 29.62
C PHE A 291 -13.85 14.89 28.99
N SER A 292 -15.16 15.14 29.06
CA SER A 292 -16.17 14.32 28.38
C SER A 292 -16.00 14.33 26.85
N LEU A 293 -15.35 15.35 26.28
CA LEU A 293 -15.05 15.37 24.84
C LEU A 293 -14.05 14.26 24.44
N LEU A 294 -13.25 13.73 25.37
CA LEU A 294 -12.33 12.61 25.11
C LEU A 294 -13.06 11.26 24.99
N LEU A 295 -14.34 11.16 25.36
CA LEU A 295 -15.13 9.94 25.15
C LEU A 295 -15.19 9.55 23.68
N VAL A 296 -15.25 10.52 22.76
CA VAL A 296 -15.31 10.26 21.31
C VAL A 296 -14.07 9.50 20.81
N PRO A 297 -12.83 10.02 20.98
CA PRO A 297 -11.65 9.28 20.57
C PRO A 297 -11.44 7.99 21.38
N VAL A 298 -11.85 7.91 22.65
CA VAL A 298 -11.78 6.64 23.41
C VAL A 298 -12.68 5.56 22.81
N ILE A 299 -13.88 5.91 22.36
CA ILE A 299 -14.77 4.97 21.65
C ILE A 299 -14.14 4.57 20.31
N MET A 300 -13.55 5.52 19.57
CA MET A 300 -12.86 5.22 18.31
C MET A 300 -11.68 4.26 18.52
N LEU A 301 -10.87 4.48 19.56
CA LEU A 301 -9.79 3.59 19.97
C LEU A 301 -10.31 2.17 20.17
N SER A 302 -11.30 1.98 21.05
CA SER A 302 -11.85 0.66 21.37
C SER A 302 -12.44 -0.04 20.14
N PHE A 303 -13.11 0.71 19.26
CA PHE A 303 -13.75 0.15 18.07
C PHE A 303 -12.76 -0.22 16.95
N ASN A 304 -11.67 0.53 16.81
CA ASN A 304 -10.68 0.32 15.76
C ASN A 304 -9.49 -0.56 16.19
N TYR A 305 -9.28 -0.78 17.49
CA TYR A 305 -8.11 -1.50 18.02
C TYR A 305 -7.87 -2.85 17.33
N SER A 306 -8.85 -3.74 17.33
CA SER A 306 -8.72 -5.08 16.73
C SER A 306 -8.56 -5.08 15.21
N LYS A 307 -8.93 -3.98 14.54
CA LYS A 307 -8.80 -3.83 13.08
C LYS A 307 -7.42 -3.34 12.66
N VAL A 308 -6.69 -2.71 13.59
CA VAL A 308 -5.39 -2.09 13.35
C VAL A 308 -4.26 -2.90 14.01
N ASP A 309 -4.57 -3.72 15.01
CA ASP A 309 -3.61 -4.59 15.65
C ASP A 309 -2.99 -5.57 14.64
N GLN A 310 -1.66 -5.58 14.56
CA GLN A 310 -0.87 -6.47 13.71
C GLN A 310 0.03 -7.39 14.56
N SER A 311 -0.10 -7.38 15.90
CA SER A 311 0.81 -8.07 16.83
C SER A 311 0.82 -9.60 16.71
N ARG A 312 -0.18 -10.17 16.02
CA ARG A 312 -0.35 -11.62 15.82
C ARG A 312 -0.30 -12.06 14.36
N ILE A 313 0.22 -11.21 13.47
CA ILE A 313 0.34 -11.55 12.05
C ILE A 313 1.74 -12.10 11.79
N TYR A 314 1.85 -13.44 11.85
CA TYR A 314 3.10 -14.17 11.62
C TYR A 314 3.10 -14.96 10.31
N ALA A 315 1.93 -15.20 9.70
CA ALA A 315 1.78 -16.09 8.56
C ALA A 315 2.70 -15.74 7.38
N PHE A 316 2.96 -14.46 7.11
CA PHE A 316 3.85 -14.05 6.02
C PHE A 316 5.32 -14.37 6.28
N GLU A 317 5.78 -14.13 7.52
CA GLU A 317 7.13 -14.50 7.95
C GLU A 317 7.28 -16.01 7.96
N ASP A 318 6.37 -16.71 8.64
CA ASP A 318 6.38 -18.17 8.76
C ASP A 318 6.34 -18.82 7.38
N TYR A 319 5.44 -18.38 6.48
CA TYR A 319 5.32 -18.96 5.15
C TYR A 319 6.57 -18.72 4.31
N THR A 320 7.08 -17.49 4.28
CA THR A 320 8.27 -17.15 3.50
C THR A 320 9.51 -17.89 4.00
N LYS A 321 9.77 -17.88 5.32
CA LYS A 321 10.91 -18.59 5.91
C LYS A 321 10.79 -20.10 5.70
N THR A 322 9.59 -20.67 5.84
CA THR A 322 9.37 -22.10 5.58
C THR A 322 9.62 -22.46 4.11
N VAL A 323 9.15 -21.65 3.16
CA VAL A 323 9.44 -21.86 1.72
C VAL A 323 10.95 -21.81 1.46
N LEU A 324 11.65 -20.81 2.02
CA LEU A 324 13.10 -20.70 1.90
C LEU A 324 13.79 -21.94 2.51
N ASP A 325 13.45 -22.32 3.74
CA ASP A 325 14.07 -23.44 4.48
C ASP A 325 13.91 -24.78 3.78
N LEU A 326 12.74 -25.03 3.18
CA LEU A 326 12.44 -26.27 2.46
C LEU A 326 13.12 -26.35 1.09
N SER A 327 13.60 -25.23 0.55
CA SER A 327 14.29 -25.21 -0.73
C SER A 327 15.76 -25.61 -0.57
N GLU A 328 16.30 -26.33 -1.56
CA GLU A 328 17.69 -26.76 -1.57
C GLU A 328 18.66 -25.59 -1.82
N ASN A 329 19.91 -25.78 -1.41
CA ASN A 329 20.93 -24.72 -1.51
C ASN A 329 21.15 -24.27 -2.96
N GLY A 330 21.16 -22.96 -3.20
CA GLY A 330 21.40 -22.41 -4.54
C GLY A 330 20.26 -22.63 -5.55
N SER A 331 19.12 -23.18 -5.10
CA SER A 331 17.97 -23.48 -5.95
C SER A 331 17.32 -22.24 -6.55
N ILE A 332 16.45 -22.45 -7.55
CA ILE A 332 15.59 -21.42 -8.12
C ILE A 332 14.16 -21.67 -7.68
N ILE A 333 13.49 -20.63 -7.15
CA ILE A 333 12.04 -20.63 -6.92
C ILE A 333 11.41 -19.68 -7.93
N PHE A 334 10.51 -20.22 -8.77
CA PHE A 334 9.81 -19.47 -9.80
C PHE A 334 8.35 -19.24 -9.41
N SER A 335 7.98 -17.97 -9.26
CA SER A 335 6.71 -17.54 -8.65
C SER A 335 6.25 -16.19 -9.20
N TYR A 336 4.98 -15.83 -9.00
CA TYR A 336 4.49 -14.45 -9.09
C TYR A 336 3.71 -14.02 -7.84
N MET A 337 3.85 -14.73 -6.73
CA MET A 337 3.25 -14.41 -5.44
C MET A 337 3.93 -13.21 -4.77
N TRP A 338 3.68 -12.01 -5.29
CA TRP A 338 4.26 -10.75 -4.81
C TRP A 338 4.04 -10.53 -3.32
N ASP A 339 2.78 -10.52 -2.88
CA ASP A 339 2.40 -10.15 -1.51
C ASP A 339 2.72 -11.22 -0.46
N TYR A 340 2.99 -12.45 -0.89
CA TYR A 340 3.10 -13.62 0.00
C TYR A 340 4.51 -14.14 0.18
N LEU A 341 5.32 -14.09 -0.89
CA LEU A 341 6.63 -14.73 -0.96
C LEU A 341 7.70 -13.75 -1.45
N ILE A 342 7.48 -13.13 -2.62
CA ILE A 342 8.53 -12.37 -3.30
C ILE A 342 8.90 -11.11 -2.50
N ALA A 343 7.93 -10.25 -2.17
CA ALA A 343 8.23 -9.03 -1.42
C ALA A 343 8.79 -9.30 -0.01
N PRO A 344 8.22 -10.23 0.81
CA PRO A 344 8.84 -10.61 2.08
C PRO A 344 10.24 -11.21 1.93
N SER A 345 10.48 -12.03 0.90
CA SER A 345 11.80 -12.65 0.69
C SER A 345 12.92 -11.64 0.47
N TYR A 346 12.63 -10.50 -0.18
CA TYR A 346 13.61 -9.42 -0.33
C TYR A 346 14.07 -8.88 1.03
N TYR A 347 13.16 -8.72 1.99
CA TYR A 347 13.54 -8.29 3.33
C TYR A 347 14.40 -9.36 4.03
N PHE A 348 13.96 -10.61 4.03
CA PHE A 348 14.70 -11.69 4.70
C PHE A 348 16.09 -11.92 4.09
N GLN A 349 16.21 -11.92 2.76
CA GLN A 349 17.48 -12.15 2.08
C GLN A 349 18.41 -10.93 2.13
N TYR A 350 17.92 -9.72 1.82
CA TYR A 350 18.80 -8.55 1.70
C TYR A 350 19.09 -7.86 3.04
N VAL A 351 18.17 -7.94 4.00
CA VAL A 351 18.31 -7.29 5.32
C VAL A 351 18.72 -8.30 6.39
N GLU A 352 17.96 -9.38 6.57
CA GLU A 352 18.25 -10.38 7.61
C GLU A 352 19.36 -11.36 7.22
N ARG A 353 19.77 -11.40 5.94
CA ARG A 353 20.74 -12.37 5.41
C ARG A 353 20.29 -13.81 5.63
N TYR A 354 18.98 -14.03 5.52
CA TYR A 354 18.34 -15.33 5.70
C TYR A 354 18.18 -16.04 4.36
N ARG A 355 18.82 -17.21 4.20
CA ARG A 355 18.78 -18.00 2.95
C ARG A 355 19.00 -17.15 1.70
N ASP A 356 20.02 -16.30 1.75
CA ASP A 356 20.41 -15.43 0.62
C ASP A 356 21.10 -16.21 -0.51
N ASP A 357 21.24 -17.54 -0.37
CA ASP A 357 21.64 -18.50 -1.40
C ASP A 357 20.51 -18.88 -2.37
N VAL A 358 19.24 -18.75 -1.95
CA VAL A 358 18.07 -19.18 -2.75
C VAL A 358 17.70 -18.12 -3.78
N ASN A 359 17.54 -18.50 -5.04
CA ASN A 359 17.26 -17.59 -6.13
C ASN A 359 15.75 -17.49 -6.40
N ILE A 360 15.12 -16.40 -6.00
CA ILE A 360 13.69 -16.17 -6.27
C ILE A 360 13.53 -15.33 -7.53
N ILE A 361 12.81 -15.85 -8.52
CA ILE A 361 12.52 -15.17 -9.77
C ILE A 361 11.02 -14.90 -9.87
N ASP A 362 10.66 -13.61 -9.83
CA ASP A 362 9.31 -13.14 -10.17
C ASP A 362 9.05 -13.27 -11.68
N LYS A 363 8.08 -14.13 -12.02
CA LYS A 363 7.64 -14.37 -13.39
C LYS A 363 7.03 -13.13 -14.05
N GLU A 364 6.23 -12.34 -13.34
CA GLU A 364 5.62 -11.13 -13.91
C GLU A 364 6.64 -10.01 -14.13
N LEU A 365 7.66 -9.91 -13.29
CA LEU A 365 8.77 -8.97 -13.52
C LEU A 365 9.66 -9.36 -14.70
N LEU A 366 9.70 -10.63 -15.13
CA LEU A 366 10.37 -11.01 -16.38
C LEU A 366 9.82 -10.28 -17.60
N ARG A 367 8.61 -9.68 -17.52
CA ARG A 367 8.03 -8.83 -18.57
C ARG A 367 8.60 -7.40 -18.59
N ARG A 368 9.64 -7.11 -17.81
CA ARG A 368 10.22 -5.77 -17.64
C ARG A 368 11.70 -5.80 -17.95
N SER A 369 12.13 -4.98 -18.92
CA SER A 369 13.54 -4.96 -19.36
C SER A 369 14.52 -4.64 -18.23
N TRP A 370 14.11 -3.79 -17.28
CA TRP A 370 14.93 -3.41 -16.13
C TRP A 370 15.17 -4.55 -15.13
N TYR A 371 14.29 -5.55 -15.07
CA TYR A 371 14.41 -6.63 -14.08
C TYR A 371 15.60 -7.53 -14.39
N PHE A 372 15.95 -7.74 -15.66
CA PHE A 372 17.13 -8.51 -16.04
C PHE A 372 18.45 -7.89 -15.59
N VAL A 373 18.52 -6.55 -15.46
CA VAL A 373 19.69 -5.88 -14.88
C VAL A 373 19.82 -6.24 -13.41
N GLN A 374 18.71 -6.26 -12.68
CA GLN A 374 18.68 -6.67 -11.28
C GLN A 374 19.04 -8.16 -11.11
N LEU A 375 18.50 -9.04 -11.96
CA LEU A 375 18.82 -10.46 -11.92
C LEU A 375 20.29 -10.75 -12.26
N GLU A 376 20.87 -10.08 -13.27
CA GLU A 376 22.28 -10.25 -13.65
C GLU A 376 23.22 -9.86 -12.49
N LYS A 377 22.82 -8.86 -11.68
CA LYS A 377 23.53 -8.47 -10.47
C LYS A 377 23.37 -9.47 -9.33
N ASN A 378 22.13 -9.88 -9.05
CA ASN A 378 21.79 -10.62 -7.83
C ASN A 378 22.03 -12.13 -7.98
N MET A 379 21.91 -12.67 -9.19
CA MET A 379 22.07 -14.09 -9.50
C MET A 379 22.81 -14.30 -10.85
N PRO A 380 24.08 -13.85 -10.96
CA PRO A 380 24.83 -13.83 -12.21
C PRO A 380 24.98 -15.22 -12.84
N GLU A 381 25.15 -16.26 -12.03
CA GLU A 381 25.31 -17.64 -12.50
C GLU A 381 24.04 -18.18 -13.17
N VAL A 382 22.87 -17.91 -12.58
CA VAL A 382 21.57 -18.29 -13.15
C VAL A 382 21.33 -17.60 -14.50
N ILE A 383 21.65 -16.31 -14.56
CA ILE A 383 21.37 -15.46 -15.72
C ILE A 383 22.38 -15.67 -16.85
N ALA A 384 23.63 -16.02 -16.55
CA ALA A 384 24.64 -16.35 -17.55
C ALA A 384 24.17 -17.48 -18.49
N ASN A 385 23.50 -18.49 -17.94
CA ASN A 385 23.01 -19.66 -18.69
C ASN A 385 21.94 -19.29 -19.74
N VAL A 386 21.14 -18.24 -19.50
CA VAL A 386 20.01 -17.83 -20.35
C VAL A 386 20.20 -16.49 -21.04
N LYS A 387 21.43 -15.96 -21.06
CA LYS A 387 21.75 -14.65 -21.64
C LYS A 387 21.30 -14.48 -23.10
N PRO A 388 21.45 -15.48 -24.00
CA PRO A 388 20.96 -15.37 -25.37
C PRO A 388 19.44 -15.16 -25.45
N GLU A 389 18.67 -15.89 -24.64
CA GLU A 389 17.21 -15.79 -24.59
C GLU A 389 16.77 -14.44 -24.04
N ILE A 390 17.45 -13.93 -23.00
CA ILE A 390 17.20 -12.60 -22.44
C ILE A 390 17.40 -11.53 -23.51
N VAL A 391 18.51 -11.57 -24.25
CA VAL A 391 18.80 -10.60 -25.32
C VAL A 391 17.71 -10.63 -26.41
N SER A 392 17.28 -11.83 -26.81
CA SER A 392 16.23 -12.00 -27.80
C SER A 392 14.88 -11.47 -27.31
N PHE A 393 14.53 -11.75 -26.05
CA PHE A 393 13.32 -11.27 -25.42
C PHE A 393 13.31 -9.75 -25.24
N ILE A 394 14.39 -9.14 -24.73
CA ILE A 394 14.49 -7.69 -24.58
C ILE A 394 14.34 -6.98 -25.93
N LYS A 395 14.93 -7.53 -27.00
CA LYS A 395 14.76 -6.98 -28.35
C LYS A 395 13.30 -7.04 -28.82
N ALA A 396 12.58 -8.10 -28.48
CA ALA A 396 11.15 -8.22 -28.79
C ALA A 396 10.27 -7.29 -27.92
N LEU A 397 10.68 -7.06 -26.67
CA LEU A 397 9.95 -6.25 -25.68
C LEU A 397 10.11 -4.74 -25.88
N GLN A 398 11.26 -4.29 -26.37
CA GLN A 398 11.60 -2.87 -26.47
C GLN A 398 10.56 -2.02 -27.23
N PRO A 399 10.02 -2.44 -28.39
CA PRO A 399 9.00 -1.66 -29.09
C PRO A 399 7.71 -1.55 -28.26
N PHE A 400 7.30 -2.62 -27.56
CA PHE A 400 6.14 -2.58 -26.66
C PHE A 400 6.34 -1.58 -25.52
N GLU A 401 7.50 -1.60 -24.86
CA GLU A 401 7.81 -0.64 -23.78
C GLU A 401 7.91 0.81 -24.26
N ARG A 402 8.03 1.06 -25.57
CA ARG A 402 8.12 2.39 -26.20
C ARG A 402 6.83 2.86 -26.83
N ASP A 403 5.74 2.12 -26.68
CA ASP A 403 4.47 2.37 -27.36
C ASP A 403 4.64 2.37 -28.91
N GLU A 404 5.60 1.60 -29.43
CA GLU A 404 5.89 1.41 -30.85
C GLU A 404 5.16 0.17 -31.42
N PRO A 405 4.91 0.07 -32.73
CA PRO A 405 4.37 -1.13 -33.34
C PRO A 405 5.27 -2.36 -33.08
N PHE A 406 4.67 -3.44 -32.58
CA PHE A 406 5.36 -4.69 -32.24
C PHE A 406 4.59 -5.90 -32.75
N ASP A 407 5.25 -7.05 -32.86
CA ASP A 407 4.62 -8.34 -33.16
C ASP A 407 4.32 -9.08 -31.84
N PRO A 408 3.03 -9.20 -31.42
CA PRO A 408 2.67 -9.86 -30.18
C PRO A 408 3.05 -11.35 -30.16
N ASN A 409 3.00 -12.03 -31.30
CA ASN A 409 3.36 -13.45 -31.39
C ASN A 409 4.86 -13.66 -31.28
N PHE A 410 5.65 -12.75 -31.83
CA PHE A 410 7.10 -12.76 -31.65
C PHE A 410 7.49 -12.49 -30.20
N LEU A 411 6.86 -11.50 -29.56
CA LEU A 411 7.09 -11.18 -28.15
C LEU A 411 6.75 -12.38 -27.24
N GLU A 412 5.54 -12.93 -27.37
CA GLU A 412 5.07 -14.05 -26.56
C GLU A 412 5.94 -15.30 -26.76
N ARG A 413 6.38 -15.59 -27.99
CA ARG A 413 7.27 -16.71 -28.28
C ARG A 413 8.61 -16.58 -27.57
N ASN A 414 9.23 -15.38 -27.62
CA ASN A 414 10.49 -15.14 -26.93
C ASN A 414 10.32 -15.19 -25.40
N TYR A 415 9.19 -14.70 -24.89
CA TYR A 415 8.89 -14.76 -23.46
C TYR A 415 8.79 -16.20 -22.95
N ARG A 416 8.05 -17.06 -23.67
CA ARG A 416 7.96 -18.48 -23.36
C ARG A 416 9.30 -19.19 -23.49
N ALA A 417 10.05 -18.92 -24.56
CA ALA A 417 11.37 -19.50 -24.77
C ALA A 417 12.32 -19.17 -23.62
N LEU A 418 12.30 -17.93 -23.12
CA LEU A 418 13.07 -17.51 -21.94
C LEU A 418 12.68 -18.32 -20.68
N MET A 419 11.38 -18.44 -20.38
CA MET A 419 10.92 -19.19 -19.20
C MET A 419 11.29 -20.68 -19.30
N THR A 420 11.14 -21.29 -20.48
CA THR A 420 11.56 -22.67 -20.72
C THR A 420 13.07 -22.84 -20.56
N ALA A 421 13.88 -21.93 -21.10
CA ALA A 421 15.34 -21.97 -20.99
C ALA A 421 15.82 -21.77 -19.55
N LEU A 422 15.13 -20.96 -18.73
CA LEU A 422 15.42 -20.80 -17.30
C LEU A 422 15.38 -22.13 -16.56
N VAL A 423 14.42 -23.00 -16.89
CA VAL A 423 14.35 -24.36 -16.35
C VAL A 423 15.44 -25.22 -16.99
N GLU A 424 15.40 -25.39 -18.32
CA GLU A 424 16.22 -26.36 -19.06
C GLU A 424 17.73 -26.19 -18.81
N LYS A 425 18.19 -24.93 -18.77
CA LYS A 425 19.63 -24.63 -18.68
C LYS A 425 20.18 -24.54 -17.26
N ASN A 426 19.32 -24.52 -16.24
CA ASN A 426 19.77 -24.45 -14.84
C ASN A 426 19.54 -25.75 -14.07
N ILE A 427 18.60 -26.60 -14.49
CA ILE A 427 18.17 -27.78 -13.73
C ILE A 427 19.28 -28.80 -13.44
N ASN A 428 20.36 -28.82 -14.23
CA ASN A 428 21.49 -29.73 -14.01
C ASN A 428 22.48 -29.22 -12.95
N GLU A 429 22.44 -27.93 -12.64
CA GLU A 429 23.35 -27.28 -11.67
C GLU A 429 22.66 -27.04 -10.34
N ARG A 430 21.34 -26.83 -10.35
CA ARG A 430 20.56 -26.42 -9.19
C ARG A 430 19.12 -26.91 -9.31
N ASP A 431 18.51 -27.16 -8.16
CA ASP A 431 17.10 -27.51 -8.11
C ASP A 431 16.21 -26.35 -8.56
N PHE A 432 15.07 -26.69 -9.17
CA PHE A 432 14.10 -25.71 -9.66
C PHE A 432 12.73 -26.01 -9.07
N TYR A 433 12.12 -25.00 -8.47
CA TYR A 433 10.83 -25.07 -7.81
C TYR A 433 9.82 -24.15 -8.48
N ILE A 434 8.58 -24.61 -8.55
CA ILE A 434 7.44 -23.88 -9.07
C ILE A 434 6.40 -23.74 -7.96
N THR A 435 5.98 -22.52 -7.67
CA THR A 435 4.98 -22.27 -6.63
C THR A 435 3.55 -22.61 -7.10
N PRO A 436 2.60 -22.85 -6.16
CA PRO A 436 1.31 -23.45 -6.49
C PRO A 436 0.43 -22.61 -7.43
N GLU A 437 0.49 -21.29 -7.32
CA GLU A 437 -0.26 -20.35 -8.16
C GLU A 437 0.16 -20.44 -9.63
N LEU A 438 1.45 -20.63 -9.91
CA LEU A 438 1.98 -20.74 -11.28
C LEU A 438 1.49 -22.04 -11.92
N PHE A 439 1.56 -23.14 -11.17
CA PHE A 439 1.02 -24.41 -11.64
C PHE A 439 -0.48 -24.32 -11.91
N GLN A 440 -1.25 -23.84 -10.93
CA GLN A 440 -2.72 -23.84 -10.99
C GLN A 440 -3.30 -22.91 -12.04
N ASN A 441 -2.73 -21.72 -12.22
CA ASN A 441 -3.33 -20.69 -13.05
C ASN A 441 -2.73 -20.62 -14.45
N GLU A 442 -1.45 -20.95 -14.63
CA GLU A 442 -0.75 -20.73 -15.90
C GLU A 442 -0.39 -22.04 -16.59
N MET A 443 0.20 -22.99 -15.85
CA MET A 443 0.60 -24.27 -16.46
C MET A 443 -0.61 -25.10 -16.88
N GLN A 444 -1.67 -25.14 -16.06
CA GLN A 444 -2.93 -25.80 -16.43
C GLN A 444 -3.62 -25.17 -17.65
N ARG A 445 -3.33 -23.90 -17.96
CA ARG A 445 -3.83 -23.21 -19.16
C ARG A 445 -2.88 -23.30 -20.35
N GLY A 446 -1.71 -23.93 -20.16
CA GLY A 446 -0.67 -24.03 -21.18
C GLY A 446 0.06 -22.71 -21.45
N GLU A 447 -0.03 -21.72 -20.56
CA GLU A 447 0.67 -20.43 -20.67
C GLU A 447 2.18 -20.57 -20.39
N PHE A 448 2.53 -21.46 -19.46
CA PHE A 448 3.89 -21.91 -19.21
C PHE A 448 3.95 -23.44 -19.25
N GLN A 449 4.96 -24.00 -19.91
CA GLN A 449 5.13 -25.44 -20.03
C GLN A 449 6.59 -25.79 -19.70
N LEU A 450 6.77 -26.91 -19.02
CA LEU A 450 8.09 -27.47 -18.80
C LEU A 450 8.72 -27.92 -20.12
N PRO A 451 10.06 -27.93 -20.21
CA PRO A 451 10.74 -28.58 -21.32
C PRO A 451 10.37 -30.06 -21.41
N GLN A 452 10.52 -30.65 -22.60
CA GLN A 452 10.22 -32.07 -22.80
C GLN A 452 11.10 -32.95 -21.90
N GLY A 453 10.51 -33.97 -21.29
CA GLY A 453 11.21 -34.90 -20.39
C GLY A 453 11.24 -34.47 -18.92
N PHE A 454 10.71 -33.29 -18.59
CA PHE A 454 10.58 -32.83 -17.21
C PHE A 454 9.16 -32.99 -16.68
N SER A 455 9.04 -33.22 -15.37
CA SER A 455 7.78 -33.34 -14.66
C SER A 455 7.82 -32.60 -13.33
N LEU A 456 6.63 -32.37 -12.74
CA LEU A 456 6.50 -31.79 -11.42
C LEU A 456 6.23 -32.84 -10.36
N VAL A 457 6.93 -32.72 -9.24
CA VAL A 457 6.68 -33.49 -8.02
C VAL A 457 6.21 -32.54 -6.91
N PRO A 458 5.04 -32.77 -6.31
CA PRO A 458 4.59 -31.97 -5.16
C PRO A 458 5.55 -32.17 -3.97
N MET A 459 6.15 -31.07 -3.50
CA MET A 459 7.17 -31.02 -2.44
C MET A 459 6.76 -29.95 -1.42
N GLU A 460 6.21 -30.39 -0.28
CA GLU A 460 5.73 -29.55 0.83
C GLU A 460 4.87 -28.35 0.40
N LEU A 461 5.50 -27.20 0.10
CA LEU A 461 4.85 -25.92 -0.23
C LEU A 461 4.91 -25.54 -1.73
N PHE A 462 5.63 -26.29 -2.56
CA PHE A 462 5.84 -26.01 -3.98
C PHE A 462 6.05 -27.29 -4.79
N PHE A 463 6.19 -27.19 -6.10
CA PHE A 463 6.50 -28.32 -6.99
C PHE A 463 7.99 -28.33 -7.33
N LYS A 464 8.67 -29.44 -7.11
CA LYS A 464 10.03 -29.67 -7.61
C LYS A 464 9.98 -30.11 -9.06
N VAL A 465 10.77 -29.50 -9.93
CA VAL A 465 10.97 -29.95 -11.31
C VAL A 465 11.98 -31.09 -11.30
N VAL A 466 11.64 -32.21 -11.94
CA VAL A 466 12.52 -33.40 -12.05
C VAL A 466 12.57 -33.90 -13.49
N ASN A 467 13.69 -34.51 -13.87
CA ASN A 467 13.91 -35.19 -15.16
C ASN A 467 13.78 -36.72 -15.08
N THR A 468 13.54 -37.27 -13.87
CA THR A 468 13.31 -38.70 -13.60
C THR A 468 11.90 -38.93 -13.02
N PRO A 469 10.82 -38.78 -13.82
CA PRO A 469 9.43 -38.90 -13.32
C PRO A 469 9.08 -40.23 -12.66
N SER A 470 9.88 -41.28 -12.91
CA SER A 470 9.69 -42.62 -12.34
C SER A 470 10.33 -42.83 -10.97
N GLU A 471 11.13 -41.88 -10.48
CA GLU A 471 11.78 -41.99 -9.18
C GLU A 471 10.93 -41.32 -8.09
N TYR A 472 10.80 -42.01 -6.96
CA TYR A 472 10.08 -41.48 -5.82
C TYR A 472 10.90 -40.40 -5.11
N VAL A 473 10.32 -39.21 -4.96
CA VAL A 473 10.92 -38.10 -4.20
C VAL A 473 10.16 -37.96 -2.88
N LYS A 474 10.88 -38.16 -1.78
CA LYS A 474 10.33 -38.05 -0.43
C LYS A 474 10.10 -36.58 -0.05
N ALA A 475 8.95 -36.31 0.55
CA ALA A 475 8.57 -35.03 1.15
C ALA A 475 7.60 -35.32 2.30
N ASP A 476 7.52 -34.42 3.28
CA ASP A 476 6.60 -34.52 4.40
C ASP A 476 5.93 -33.16 4.70
N PRO A 477 4.80 -32.83 4.03
CA PRO A 477 4.08 -31.60 4.28
C PRO A 477 3.47 -31.55 5.70
N THR A 478 3.47 -32.64 6.46
CA THR A 478 2.91 -32.65 7.81
C THR A 478 3.77 -31.90 8.83
N LEU A 479 5.03 -31.61 8.49
CA LEU A 479 5.94 -30.83 9.33
C LEU A 479 5.77 -29.32 9.14
N VAL A 480 5.05 -28.88 8.11
CA VAL A 480 4.75 -27.47 7.89
C VAL A 480 3.82 -26.97 9.00
N ASN A 481 4.21 -25.87 9.65
CA ASN A 481 3.44 -25.20 10.67
C ASN A 481 3.51 -23.68 10.49
N ILE A 482 2.38 -23.08 10.13
CA ILE A 482 2.26 -21.64 9.88
C ILE A 482 1.28 -21.06 10.89
N ARG A 483 1.67 -20.00 11.61
CA ARG A 483 0.81 -19.34 12.60
C ARG A 483 -0.13 -18.36 11.91
N PHE A 484 -1.38 -18.80 11.72
CA PHE A 484 -2.46 -17.95 11.22
C PHE A 484 -3.12 -17.15 12.34
N SER A 485 -3.60 -15.95 12.01
CA SER A 485 -4.44 -15.18 12.91
C SER A 485 -5.80 -15.86 13.18
N GLU A 486 -6.46 -15.49 14.28
CA GLU A 486 -7.79 -16.02 14.63
C GLU A 486 -8.86 -15.70 13.58
N ASN A 487 -8.71 -14.59 12.85
CA ASN A 487 -9.62 -14.16 11.79
C ASN A 487 -8.81 -13.89 10.52
N PRO A 488 -8.44 -14.94 9.76
CA PRO A 488 -7.53 -14.80 8.64
C PRO A 488 -8.15 -13.93 7.56
N GLY A 489 -7.41 -12.88 7.17
CA GLY A 489 -7.79 -12.03 6.04
C GLY A 489 -7.70 -12.76 4.70
N HIS A 490 -7.92 -12.02 3.61
CA HIS A 490 -7.82 -12.56 2.25
C HIS A 490 -6.47 -13.23 1.97
N TYR A 491 -5.38 -12.58 2.42
CA TYR A 491 -4.02 -13.05 2.16
C TYR A 491 -3.67 -14.32 2.96
N GLU A 492 -3.92 -14.33 4.27
CA GLU A 492 -3.72 -15.53 5.11
C GLU A 492 -4.58 -16.71 4.64
N SER A 493 -5.85 -16.46 4.30
CA SER A 493 -6.74 -17.47 3.73
C SER A 493 -6.20 -18.03 2.40
N THR A 494 -5.51 -17.21 1.62
CA THR A 494 -4.90 -17.62 0.36
C THR A 494 -3.67 -18.49 0.58
N ILE A 495 -2.79 -18.13 1.52
CA ILE A 495 -1.67 -18.98 1.95
C ILE A 495 -2.21 -20.33 2.44
N ARG A 496 -3.23 -20.32 3.30
CA ARG A 496 -3.88 -21.51 3.84
C ARG A 496 -4.37 -22.45 2.73
N ARG A 497 -5.02 -21.89 1.71
CA ARG A 497 -5.47 -22.63 0.52
C ARG A 497 -4.31 -23.19 -0.30
N PHE A 498 -3.20 -22.47 -0.46
CA PHE A 498 -2.03 -22.99 -1.17
C PHE A 498 -1.43 -24.21 -0.46
N ILE A 499 -1.27 -24.14 0.87
CA ILE A 499 -0.79 -25.27 1.67
C ILE A 499 -1.71 -26.48 1.52
N ALA A 500 -3.01 -26.27 1.70
CA ALA A 500 -4.00 -27.35 1.60
C ALA A 500 -4.04 -27.97 0.19
N ASN A 501 -3.93 -27.17 -0.86
CA ASN A 501 -3.83 -27.68 -2.24
C ASN A 501 -2.56 -28.52 -2.45
N MET A 502 -1.41 -28.09 -1.91
CA MET A 502 -0.17 -28.86 -2.02
C MET A 502 -0.25 -30.21 -1.31
N MET A 503 -0.94 -30.27 -0.16
CA MET A 503 -1.23 -31.55 0.51
C MET A 503 -2.09 -32.47 -0.37
N VAL A 504 -3.12 -31.94 -1.05
CA VAL A 504 -3.94 -32.73 -1.99
C VAL A 504 -3.09 -33.31 -3.13
N TYR A 505 -2.24 -32.49 -3.74
CA TYR A 505 -1.34 -32.96 -4.80
C TYR A 505 -0.36 -34.01 -4.26
N ARG A 506 0.17 -33.82 -3.05
CA ARG A 506 1.07 -34.78 -2.42
C ARG A 506 0.39 -36.10 -2.13
N ILE A 507 -0.85 -36.12 -1.63
CA ILE A 507 -1.61 -37.36 -1.40
C ILE A 507 -1.74 -38.17 -2.70
N ALA A 508 -2.10 -37.53 -3.81
CA ALA A 508 -2.19 -38.19 -5.10
C ALA A 508 -0.84 -38.79 -5.55
N TYR A 509 0.27 -38.07 -5.31
CA TYR A 509 1.62 -38.54 -5.59
C TYR A 509 2.02 -39.75 -4.73
N GLU A 510 1.75 -39.73 -3.42
CA GLU A 510 2.06 -40.86 -2.53
C GLU A 510 1.28 -42.13 -2.95
N ILE A 511 0.00 -41.98 -3.34
CA ILE A 511 -0.82 -43.10 -3.84
C ILE A 511 -0.22 -43.68 -5.12
N GLN A 512 0.21 -42.81 -6.05
CA GLN A 512 0.83 -43.23 -7.32
C GLN A 512 2.09 -44.08 -7.09
N PHE A 513 2.85 -43.81 -6.03
CA PHE A 513 4.07 -44.52 -5.67
C PHE A 513 3.88 -45.62 -4.60
N ASN A 514 2.63 -46.02 -4.31
CA ASN A 514 2.29 -47.03 -3.30
C ASN A 514 2.72 -46.70 -1.86
N GLU A 515 2.90 -45.42 -1.52
CA GLU A 515 3.27 -44.94 -0.18
C GLU A 515 2.02 -44.64 0.67
N ILE A 516 1.19 -45.66 0.85
CA ILE A 516 -0.18 -45.52 1.37
C ILE A 516 -0.25 -44.95 2.79
N GLU A 517 0.65 -45.36 3.69
CA GLU A 517 0.65 -44.84 5.07
C GLU A 517 0.99 -43.35 5.14
N LYS A 518 1.88 -42.86 4.26
CA LYS A 518 2.14 -41.42 4.14
C LYS A 518 0.92 -40.69 3.61
N ALA A 519 0.28 -41.22 2.56
CA ALA A 519 -0.96 -40.65 2.01
C ALA A 519 -2.03 -40.48 3.10
N LYS A 520 -2.24 -41.51 3.94
CA LYS A 520 -3.16 -41.46 5.09
C LYS A 520 -2.80 -40.36 6.09
N ASN A 521 -1.53 -40.29 6.51
CA ASN A 521 -1.10 -39.30 7.49
C ASN A 521 -1.31 -37.86 6.98
N ILE A 522 -0.98 -37.61 5.71
CA ILE A 522 -1.19 -36.31 5.08
C ILE A 522 -2.70 -36.02 4.96
N TYR A 523 -3.51 -37.00 4.55
CA TYR A 523 -4.96 -36.84 4.45
C TYR A 523 -5.61 -36.53 5.80
N LEU A 524 -5.23 -37.24 6.87
CA LEU A 524 -5.75 -37.01 8.22
C LEU A 524 -5.40 -35.59 8.72
N LYS A 525 -4.16 -35.13 8.49
CA LYS A 525 -3.79 -33.74 8.81
C LYS A 525 -4.60 -32.75 7.97
N LEU A 526 -4.76 -33.00 6.68
CA LEU A 526 -5.50 -32.12 5.77
C LEU A 526 -6.95 -31.90 6.23
N ILE A 527 -7.68 -32.97 6.56
CA ILE A 527 -9.08 -32.85 6.99
C ILE A 527 -9.24 -32.23 8.39
N ASN A 528 -8.22 -32.37 9.25
CA ASN A 528 -8.23 -31.79 10.59
C ASN A 528 -7.88 -30.31 10.58
N ASP A 529 -6.80 -29.94 9.88
CA ASP A 529 -6.23 -28.59 9.89
C ASP A 529 -6.89 -27.67 8.84
N TYR A 530 -7.46 -28.24 7.78
CA TYR A 530 -8.08 -27.52 6.65
C TYR A 530 -9.43 -28.13 6.23
N PRO A 531 -10.41 -28.23 7.14
CA PRO A 531 -11.70 -28.89 6.88
C PRO A 531 -12.51 -28.24 5.75
N GLU A 532 -12.25 -26.97 5.42
CA GLU A 532 -12.90 -26.27 4.32
C GLU A 532 -12.33 -26.61 2.92
N GLN A 533 -11.20 -27.29 2.86
CA GLN A 533 -10.53 -27.60 1.59
C GLN A 533 -11.35 -28.62 0.78
N ARG A 534 -11.53 -28.35 -0.52
CA ARG A 534 -12.14 -29.31 -1.44
C ARG A 534 -11.11 -30.36 -1.83
N ILE A 535 -11.43 -31.62 -1.53
CA ILE A 535 -10.63 -32.78 -1.90
C ILE A 535 -11.34 -33.51 -3.06
N PRO A 536 -10.63 -33.89 -4.13
CA PRO A 536 -11.21 -34.69 -5.22
C PRO A 536 -11.87 -35.97 -4.71
N GLN A 537 -13.08 -36.26 -5.20
CA GLN A 537 -13.88 -37.41 -4.77
C GLN A 537 -13.12 -38.74 -4.89
N SER A 538 -12.31 -38.89 -5.94
CA SER A 538 -11.46 -40.07 -6.14
C SER A 538 -10.47 -40.30 -5.00
N ILE A 539 -9.87 -39.23 -4.46
CA ILE A 539 -8.96 -39.32 -3.30
C ILE A 539 -9.76 -39.66 -2.05
N VAL A 540 -10.92 -39.02 -1.84
CA VAL A 540 -11.79 -39.30 -0.68
C VAL A 540 -12.21 -40.76 -0.63
N GLU A 541 -12.66 -41.32 -1.76
CA GLU A 541 -13.08 -42.71 -1.87
C GLU A 541 -11.94 -43.68 -1.60
N GLN A 542 -10.76 -43.44 -2.18
CA GLN A 542 -9.56 -44.25 -1.93
C GLN A 542 -9.12 -44.19 -0.47
N MET A 543 -9.06 -43.00 0.13
CA MET A 543 -8.66 -42.85 1.53
C MET A 543 -9.68 -43.46 2.50
N SER A 544 -10.98 -43.36 2.19
CA SER A 544 -12.05 -43.97 3.01
C SER A 544 -12.04 -45.50 2.97
N GLN A 545 -11.49 -46.12 1.94
CA GLN A 545 -11.29 -47.58 1.89
C GLN A 545 -10.06 -48.04 2.66
N LEU A 546 -9.11 -47.12 2.89
CA LEU A 546 -7.80 -47.43 3.44
C LEU A 546 -7.69 -47.09 4.94
N LEU A 547 -8.48 -46.14 5.44
CA LEU A 547 -8.67 -45.79 6.85
C LEU A 547 -9.73 -46.69 7.49
#